data_AF-A0A0Q5NKV7-F1
#
_entry.id   AF-A0A0Q5NKV7-F1
#
_cell.length_a   1.000
_cell.length_b   1.000
_cell.length_c   1.000
_cell.angle_alpha   90.00
_cell.angle_beta   90.00
_cell.angle_gamma   90.00
#
_symmetry.space_group_name_H-M   'P 1'
#
loop_
_entity.id
_entity.type
_entity.pdbx_description
1 polymer ?
#
loop_
_entity_poly.entity_id
_entity_poly.type
_entity_poly.pdbx_seq_one_letter_code
_entity_poly.pdbx_strand_id
1 'polypeptide(L)'
;MQDLTIQELFDNFERLNKEVDEANKEIADIEFDDHSSKAFITADQAEQYLKDAAAFELRQNELEKLKQQVIEVAEILSDKLCRVNTKVRVFDKDDNCEVLVYCSEGSIIVENLEADESSVIID
;
A
#
# COMPACT_ATOMS: atom_id res chain seq x y z
N MET A 1 -21.08 6.51 4.06
CA MET A 1 -19.66 6.25 4.43
C MET A 1 -19.53 6.41 5.92
N GLN A 2 -18.80 5.50 6.58
CA GLN A 2 -18.56 5.57 8.03
C GLN A 2 -17.82 6.86 8.37
N ASP A 3 -18.21 7.52 9.46
CA ASP A 3 -17.60 8.77 9.91
C ASP A 3 -16.31 8.47 10.69
N LEU A 4 -15.30 7.95 9.97
CA LEU A 4 -14.00 7.62 10.54
C LEU A 4 -13.20 8.90 10.84
N THR A 5 -12.46 8.90 11.94
CA THR A 5 -11.54 9.96 12.31
C THR A 5 -10.31 9.99 11.41
N ILE A 6 -9.55 11.10 11.42
CA ILE A 6 -8.29 11.22 10.65
C ILE A 6 -7.29 10.14 11.10
N GLN A 7 -7.22 9.83 12.41
CA GLN A 7 -6.37 8.76 12.94
C GLN A 7 -6.80 7.39 12.39
N GLU A 8 -8.09 7.05 12.42
CA GLU A 8 -8.56 5.75 11.92
C GLU A 8 -8.39 5.63 10.39
N LEU A 9 -8.51 6.72 9.65
CA LEU A 9 -8.26 6.74 8.22
C LEU A 9 -6.77 6.57 7.92
N PHE A 10 -5.89 7.21 8.70
CA PHE A 10 -4.44 7.05 8.58
C PHE A 10 -4.01 5.61 8.91
N ASP A 11 -4.46 5.05 10.04
CA ASP A 11 -4.19 3.67 10.42
C ASP A 11 -4.62 2.67 9.32
N ASN A 12 -5.80 2.90 8.71
CA ASN A 12 -6.28 2.06 7.63
C ASN A 12 -5.47 2.23 6.35
N PHE A 13 -5.06 3.46 6.03
CA PHE A 13 -4.23 3.75 4.88
C PHE A 13 -2.88 3.03 5.00
N GLU A 14 -2.18 3.11 6.13
CA GLU A 14 -0.91 2.43 6.35
C GLU A 14 -1.04 0.92 6.28
N ARG A 15 -2.03 0.36 7.00
CA ARG A 15 -2.30 -1.08 6.97
C ARG A 15 -2.55 -1.59 5.55
N LEU A 16 -3.38 -0.90 4.76
CA LEU A 16 -3.70 -1.33 3.40
C LEU A 16 -2.49 -1.20 2.46
N ASN A 17 -1.66 -0.17 2.61
CA ASN A 17 -0.41 -0.06 1.83
C ASN A 17 0.54 -1.22 2.13
N LYS A 18 0.68 -1.60 3.41
CA LYS A 18 1.48 -2.75 3.81
C LYS A 18 0.95 -4.07 3.24
N GLU A 19 -0.37 -4.28 3.29
CA GLU A 19 -1.02 -5.45 2.67
C GLU A 19 -0.77 -5.49 1.14
N VAL A 20 -0.80 -4.33 0.47
CA VAL A 20 -0.46 -4.21 -0.95
C VAL A 20 1.00 -4.55 -1.21
N ASP A 21 1.94 -4.08 -0.39
CA ASP A 21 3.37 -4.36 -0.54
C ASP A 21 3.69 -5.84 -0.31
N GLU A 22 3.09 -6.45 0.71
CA GLU A 22 3.20 -7.89 0.99
C GLU A 22 2.64 -8.71 -0.17
N ALA A 23 1.43 -8.39 -0.65
CA ALA A 23 0.82 -9.09 -1.78
C ALA A 23 1.60 -8.92 -3.10
N ASN A 24 2.13 -7.72 -3.37
CA ASN A 24 3.00 -7.48 -4.53
C ASN A 24 4.25 -8.35 -4.47
N LYS A 25 4.88 -8.44 -3.29
CA LYS A 25 6.08 -9.25 -3.09
C LYS A 25 5.77 -10.73 -3.27
N GLU A 26 4.69 -11.23 -2.67
CA GLU A 26 4.25 -12.61 -2.84
C GLU A 26 3.99 -12.96 -4.30
N ILE A 27 3.41 -12.04 -5.08
CA ILE A 27 3.15 -12.23 -6.51
C ILE A 27 4.46 -12.21 -7.31
N ALA A 28 5.38 -11.30 -6.99
CA ALA A 28 6.68 -11.18 -7.66
C ALA A 28 7.58 -12.42 -7.43
N ASP A 29 7.46 -13.05 -6.25
CA ASP A 29 8.21 -14.25 -5.89
C ASP A 29 7.66 -15.55 -6.55
N ILE A 30 6.53 -15.48 -7.27
CA ILE A 30 5.98 -16.63 -8.00
C ILE A 30 6.77 -16.85 -9.30
N GLU A 31 7.57 -17.92 -9.33
CA GLU A 31 8.24 -18.37 -10.53
C GLU A 31 7.29 -19.22 -11.40
N PHE A 32 7.01 -18.75 -12.61
CA PHE A 32 6.34 -19.55 -13.64
C PHE A 32 7.36 -20.29 -14.51
N ASP A 33 7.19 -21.60 -14.56
CA ASP A 33 8.06 -22.48 -15.29
C ASP A 33 7.81 -22.30 -16.80
N ASP A 34 8.69 -21.60 -17.52
CA ASP A 34 8.54 -21.37 -18.95
C ASP A 34 8.73 -22.68 -19.73
N HIS A 35 7.65 -23.17 -20.32
CA HIS A 35 7.64 -24.39 -21.10
C HIS A 35 7.96 -24.15 -22.59
N SER A 36 8.18 -22.91 -23.03
CA SER A 36 8.42 -22.55 -24.44
C SER A 36 9.64 -23.24 -25.07
N SER A 37 10.63 -23.58 -24.25
CA SER A 37 11.87 -24.25 -24.65
C SER A 37 11.80 -25.79 -24.56
N LYS A 38 10.73 -26.35 -23.99
CA LYS A 38 10.55 -27.80 -23.82
C LYS A 38 10.00 -28.42 -25.11
N ALA A 39 10.58 -29.53 -25.56
CA ALA A 39 10.14 -30.22 -26.79
C ALA A 39 8.71 -30.79 -26.67
N PHE A 40 8.31 -31.19 -25.45
CA PHE A 40 6.95 -31.57 -25.08
C PHE A 40 6.82 -31.54 -23.54
N ILE A 41 5.58 -31.45 -23.05
CA ILE A 41 5.21 -31.65 -21.64
C ILE A 41 4.13 -32.73 -21.54
N THR A 42 3.97 -33.34 -20.38
CA THR A 42 2.87 -34.30 -20.15
C THR A 42 1.54 -33.58 -19.94
N ALA A 43 0.43 -34.30 -20.10
CA ALA A 43 -0.90 -33.77 -19.78
C ALA A 43 -0.99 -33.32 -18.32
N ASP A 44 -0.44 -34.10 -17.37
CA ASP A 44 -0.42 -33.73 -15.96
C ASP A 44 0.38 -32.44 -15.69
N GLN A 45 1.49 -32.24 -16.39
CA GLN A 45 2.27 -30.99 -16.29
C GLN A 45 1.50 -29.80 -16.85
N ALA A 46 0.79 -29.97 -17.97
CA ALA A 46 -0.05 -28.92 -18.54
C ALA A 46 -1.22 -28.55 -17.58
N GLU A 47 -1.90 -29.54 -17.00
CA GLU A 47 -2.96 -29.33 -16.02
C GLU A 47 -2.46 -28.62 -14.77
N GLN A 48 -1.27 -28.97 -14.28
CA GLN A 48 -0.65 -28.29 -13.14
C GLN A 48 -0.33 -26.83 -13.48
N TYR A 49 0.31 -26.58 -14.63
CA TYR A 49 0.60 -25.23 -15.09
C TYR A 49 -0.66 -24.35 -15.18
N LEU A 50 -1.77 -24.88 -15.72
CA LEU A 50 -3.04 -24.16 -15.82
C LEU A 50 -3.63 -23.80 -14.44
N LYS A 51 -3.50 -24.69 -13.46
CA LYS A 51 -3.94 -24.41 -12.08
C LYS A 51 -3.10 -23.33 -11.42
N ASP A 52 -1.79 -23.39 -11.61
CA ASP A 52 -0.86 -22.39 -11.07
C ASP A 52 -1.12 -21.02 -11.71
N ALA A 53 -1.34 -20.98 -13.03
CA ALA A 53 -1.71 -19.76 -13.75
C ALA A 53 -3.03 -19.16 -13.25
N ALA A 54 -4.07 -19.98 -13.07
CA ALA A 54 -5.35 -19.51 -12.53
C ALA A 54 -5.23 -18.98 -11.09
N ALA A 55 -4.42 -19.63 -10.25
CA ALA A 55 -4.16 -19.16 -8.89
C ALA A 55 -3.40 -17.82 -8.88
N PHE A 56 -2.46 -17.63 -9.79
CA PHE A 56 -1.74 -16.37 -9.96
C PHE A 56 -2.66 -15.24 -10.44
N GLU A 57 -3.50 -15.50 -11.45
CA GLU A 57 -4.51 -14.53 -11.89
C GLU A 57 -5.46 -14.13 -10.75
N LEU A 58 -5.86 -15.08 -9.90
CA LEU A 58 -6.69 -14.78 -8.73
C LEU A 58 -5.96 -13.82 -7.77
N ARG A 59 -4.69 -14.09 -7.45
CA ARG A 59 -3.89 -13.23 -6.57
C ARG A 59 -3.70 -11.82 -7.16
N GLN A 60 -3.46 -11.71 -8.46
CA GLN A 60 -3.40 -10.41 -9.13
C GLN A 60 -4.72 -9.64 -9.00
N ASN A 61 -5.86 -10.31 -9.17
CA ASN A 61 -7.16 -9.68 -8.99
C ASN A 61 -7.41 -9.24 -7.54
N GLU A 62 -6.93 -9.98 -6.55
CA GLU A 62 -6.98 -9.60 -5.14
C GLU A 62 -6.11 -8.38 -4.84
N LEU A 63 -4.90 -8.34 -5.39
CA LEU A 63 -4.01 -7.18 -5.30
C LEU A 63 -4.66 -5.91 -5.87
N GLU A 64 -5.30 -6.01 -7.05
CA GLU A 64 -5.99 -4.85 -7.64
C GLU A 64 -7.17 -4.36 -6.78
N LYS A 65 -7.88 -5.27 -6.10
CA LYS A 65 -8.92 -4.89 -5.13
C LYS A 65 -8.34 -4.20 -3.89
N LEU A 66 -7.17 -4.64 -3.41
CA LEU A 66 -6.49 -3.99 -2.29
C LEU A 66 -6.03 -2.58 -2.67
N LYS A 67 -5.43 -2.42 -3.86
CA LYS A 67 -5.06 -1.10 -4.41
C LYS A 67 -6.27 -0.17 -4.52
N GLN A 68 -7.41 -0.69 -4.98
CA GLN A 68 -8.64 0.10 -5.05
C GLN A 68 -9.11 0.56 -3.66
N GLN A 69 -9.02 -0.29 -2.64
CA GLN A 69 -9.33 0.09 -1.26
C GLN A 69 -8.36 1.15 -0.71
N VAL A 70 -7.06 1.07 -1.04
CA VAL A 70 -6.09 2.12 -0.70
C VAL A 70 -6.52 3.46 -1.28
N ILE A 71 -6.91 3.48 -2.57
CA ILE A 71 -7.38 4.69 -3.25
C ILE A 71 -8.61 5.27 -2.55
N GLU A 72 -9.61 4.44 -2.24
CA GLU A 72 -10.83 4.89 -1.57
C GLU A 72 -10.55 5.52 -0.19
N VAL A 73 -9.67 4.91 0.61
CA VAL A 73 -9.28 5.47 1.91
C VAL A 73 -8.46 6.76 1.72
N ALA A 74 -7.54 6.78 0.75
CA ALA A 74 -6.71 7.94 0.46
C ALA A 74 -7.54 9.15 0.00
N GLU A 75 -8.57 8.95 -0.82
CA GLU A 75 -9.47 10.02 -1.25
C GLU A 75 -10.21 10.64 -0.07
N ILE A 76 -10.73 9.82 0.84
CA ILE A 76 -11.46 10.28 2.03
C ILE A 76 -10.50 11.02 2.98
N LEU A 77 -9.32 10.45 3.22
CA LEU A 77 -8.30 11.04 4.09
C LEU A 77 -7.81 12.38 3.52
N SER A 78 -7.50 12.42 2.22
CA SER A 78 -7.10 13.65 1.52
C SER A 78 -8.17 14.73 1.62
N ASP A 79 -9.44 14.43 1.30
CA ASP A 79 -10.54 15.40 1.41
C ASP A 79 -10.66 15.98 2.84
N LYS A 80 -10.55 15.13 3.87
CA LYS A 80 -10.57 15.60 5.27
C LYS A 80 -9.37 16.48 5.59
N LEU A 81 -8.16 16.08 5.21
CA LEU A 81 -6.95 16.86 5.45
C LEU A 81 -6.96 18.21 4.70
N CYS A 82 -7.43 18.24 3.45
CA CYS A 82 -7.54 19.48 2.68
C CYS A 82 -8.54 20.45 3.31
N ARG A 83 -9.63 19.94 3.92
CA ARG A 83 -10.60 20.77 4.67
C ARG A 83 -10.02 21.33 5.97
N VAL A 84 -9.18 20.54 6.66
CA VAL A 84 -8.47 21.00 7.86
C VAL A 84 -7.45 22.08 7.51
N ASN A 85 -6.84 22.01 6.32
CA ASN A 85 -5.94 23.01 5.76
C ASN A 85 -4.76 23.39 6.68
N THR A 86 -4.31 22.41 7.48
CA THR A 86 -3.11 22.51 8.33
C THR A 86 -2.59 21.11 8.62
N LYS A 87 -1.41 21.03 9.23
CA LYS A 87 -0.79 19.77 9.66
C LYS A 87 -1.55 19.16 10.82
N VAL A 88 -1.90 17.88 10.69
CA VAL A 88 -2.56 17.09 11.73
C VAL A 88 -1.56 16.11 12.30
N ARG A 89 -1.35 16.16 13.61
CA ARG A 89 -0.54 15.17 14.30
C ARG A 89 -1.32 13.87 14.46
N VAL A 90 -0.73 12.76 14.04
CA VAL A 90 -1.24 11.40 14.23
C VAL A 90 -0.14 10.53 14.80
N PHE A 91 -0.52 9.41 15.39
CA PHE A 91 0.42 8.41 15.88
C PHE A 91 0.53 7.28 14.86
N ASP A 92 1.72 7.06 14.33
CA ASP A 92 2.04 5.89 13.52
C ASP A 92 2.25 4.69 14.46
N LYS A 93 1.41 3.67 14.29
CA LYS A 93 1.42 2.47 15.12
C LYS A 93 2.47 1.45 14.71
N ASP A 94 2.87 1.45 13.44
CA ASP A 94 3.89 0.53 12.93
C ASP A 94 5.28 0.98 13.40
N ASP A 95 5.58 2.27 13.31
CA ASP A 95 6.86 2.85 13.75
C ASP A 95 6.86 3.35 15.20
N ASN A 96 5.70 3.30 15.87
CA ASN A 96 5.52 3.75 17.26
C ASN A 96 6.04 5.18 17.48
N CYS A 97 5.73 6.09 16.54
CA CYS A 97 6.19 7.47 16.54
C CYS A 97 5.05 8.45 16.21
N GLU A 98 5.25 9.75 16.46
CA GLU A 98 4.31 10.79 16.03
C GLU A 98 4.72 11.33 14.66
N VAL A 99 3.75 11.49 13.77
CA VAL A 99 3.94 12.07 12.44
C VAL A 99 2.95 13.21 12.20
N LEU A 100 3.31 14.12 11.30
CA LEU A 100 2.44 15.18 10.81
C LEU A 100 1.91 14.80 9.43
N VAL A 101 0.59 14.73 9.31
CA VAL A 101 -0.10 14.40 8.07
C VAL A 101 -0.89 15.60 7.59
N TYR A 102 -0.79 15.92 6.31
CA TYR A 102 -1.51 17.03 5.71
C TYR A 102 -1.78 16.81 4.22
N CYS A 103 -2.71 17.60 3.68
CA CYS A 103 -2.96 17.65 2.25
C CYS A 103 -2.14 18.78 1.63
N SER A 104 -1.39 18.46 0.58
CA SER A 104 -0.74 19.43 -0.31
C SER A 104 -1.11 19.10 -1.74
N GLU A 105 -1.71 20.06 -2.45
CA GLU A 105 -2.15 19.90 -3.85
C GLU A 105 -3.03 18.65 -4.10
N GLY A 106 -3.84 18.26 -3.10
CA GLY A 106 -4.72 17.09 -3.17
C GLY A 106 -4.03 15.74 -2.86
N SER A 107 -2.74 15.76 -2.53
CA SER A 107 -1.97 14.59 -2.12
C SER A 107 -1.76 14.56 -0.61
N ILE A 108 -1.73 13.36 -0.03
CA ILE A 108 -1.42 13.13 1.39
C ILE A 108 0.10 13.19 1.56
N ILE A 109 0.57 14.07 2.45
CA ILE A 109 1.97 14.20 2.83
C ILE A 109 2.11 13.76 4.29
N VAL A 110 3.13 12.95 4.57
CA VAL A 110 3.49 12.48 5.90
C VAL A 110 4.90 12.98 6.22
N GLU A 111 5.07 13.63 7.38
CA GLU A 111 6.36 14.11 7.88
C GLU A 111 6.65 13.54 9.27
N ASN A 112 7.84 13.01 9.47
CA ASN A 112 8.29 12.54 10.77
C ASN A 112 8.61 13.72 11.69
N LEU A 113 8.15 13.67 12.94
CA LEU A 113 8.49 14.69 13.94
C LEU A 113 9.96 14.59 14.43
N GLU A 114 10.68 13.51 14.11
CA GLU A 114 12.08 13.27 14.54
C GLU A 114 13.15 13.71 13.52
N ALA A 115 12.97 14.83 12.81
CA ALA A 115 13.99 15.38 11.90
C ALA A 115 14.21 16.89 12.01
N ASP A 116 14.08 17.46 13.22
CA ASP A 116 14.46 18.86 13.47
C ASP A 116 15.18 19.02 14.82
N GLU A 117 16.28 18.29 15.00
CA GLU A 117 17.38 18.75 15.84
C GLU A 117 18.61 19.00 14.96
N SER A 118 18.87 20.29 14.69
CA SER A 118 20.15 20.91 14.29
C SER A 118 20.15 21.59 12.91
N SER A 119 19.73 22.86 12.87
CA SER A 119 20.49 23.85 12.11
C SER A 119 21.00 24.93 13.06
N VAL A 120 22.28 24.77 13.40
CA VAL A 120 23.11 25.78 14.06
C VAL A 120 23.15 27.01 13.14
N ILE A 121 22.72 28.17 13.64
CA ILE A 121 23.09 29.46 13.04
C ILE A 121 24.58 29.63 13.31
N ILE A 122 25.40 29.56 12.27
CA ILE A 122 26.79 30.01 12.31
C ILE A 122 26.79 31.43 11.72
N ASP A 123 27.05 32.43 12.58
CA ASP A 123 27.54 33.77 12.17
C ASP A 123 29.01 33.68 11.71
#